data_AF-A0A1A8UMF5-F1
#
_entry.id   AF-A0A1A8UMF5-F1
#
_cell.length_a   1.000
_cell.length_b   1.000
_cell.length_c   1.000
_cell.angle_alpha   90.00
_cell.angle_beta   90.00
_cell.angle_gamma   90.00
#
_symmetry.space_group_name_H-M   'P 1'
#
loop_
_entity.id
_entity.type
_entity.pdbx_description
1 polymer ?
#
loop_
_entity_poly.entity_id
_entity_poly.type
_entity_poly.pdbx_seq_one_letter_code
_entity_poly.pdbx_strand_id
1 'polypeptide(L)'
;VDIYPNGGSFQPGCNLRGALEKIANFGIFAITDAVKCEHERSIHLFIDSLLNEQEVAKAYRCGSSDMFDRGMCLSCRKSRCNAVGYDMSKVRRARNVQMYTKTRASMPFRVYHYQLKIH
;
A
#
# COMPACT_ATOMS: atom_id res chain seq x y z
N VAL A 1 -3.69 7.64 -12.15
CA VAL A 1 -3.86 6.32 -11.49
C VAL A 1 -3.48 6.59 -10.07
N ASP A 2 -4.38 6.31 -9.15
CA ASP A 2 -4.16 6.60 -7.74
C ASP A 2 -4.08 5.27 -7.02
N ILE A 3 -2.92 5.01 -6.41
CA ILE A 3 -2.66 3.79 -5.66
C ILE A 3 -2.84 4.12 -4.18
N TYR A 4 -3.63 3.31 -3.49
CA TYR A 4 -3.92 3.40 -2.06
C TYR A 4 -3.33 2.17 -1.36
N PRO A 5 -2.03 2.17 -1.00
CA PRO A 5 -1.41 1.09 -0.23
C PRO A 5 -2.12 0.96 1.12
N ASN A 6 -2.53 -0.26 1.46
CA ASN A 6 -3.25 -0.56 2.70
C ASN A 6 -4.53 0.26 2.89
N GLY A 7 -5.17 0.67 1.79
CA GLY A 7 -6.37 1.52 1.82
C GLY A 7 -6.09 3.02 1.95
N GLY A 8 -4.82 3.42 2.15
CA GLY A 8 -4.38 4.81 2.17
C GLY A 8 -4.48 5.52 3.52
N SER A 9 -5.11 4.90 4.53
CA SER A 9 -5.28 5.49 5.87
C SER A 9 -4.18 5.11 6.85
N PHE A 10 -3.77 3.85 6.88
CA PHE A 10 -2.79 3.35 7.85
C PHE A 10 -1.73 2.48 7.15
N GLN A 11 -0.47 2.62 7.58
CA GLN A 11 0.63 1.85 7.02
C GLN A 11 1.19 0.85 8.06
N PRO A 12 1.35 -0.44 7.71
CA PRO A 12 1.94 -1.43 8.60
C PRO A 12 3.31 -1.00 9.11
N GLY A 13 3.55 -1.13 10.42
CA GLY A 13 4.79 -0.67 11.06
C GLY A 13 4.78 0.80 11.52
N CYS A 14 3.76 1.59 11.16
CA CYS A 14 3.61 2.98 11.60
C CYS A 14 2.54 3.17 12.68
N ASN A 15 2.16 2.10 13.39
CA ASN A 15 0.99 2.14 14.26
C ASN A 15 1.18 3.00 15.53
N LEU A 16 0.06 3.55 16.00
CA LEU A 16 -0.04 4.26 17.28
C LEU A 16 0.37 3.40 18.48
N ARG A 17 0.34 2.07 18.39
CA ARG A 17 0.77 1.19 19.49
C ARG A 17 2.28 1.31 19.75
N GLY A 18 3.09 1.33 18.70
CA GLY A 18 4.53 1.63 18.80
C GLY A 18 4.79 3.08 19.24
N ALA A 19 3.90 4.01 18.91
CA ALA A 19 3.96 5.36 19.47
C ALA A 19 3.58 5.39 20.95
N LEU A 20 2.54 4.67 21.38
CA LEU A 20 2.07 4.58 22.78
C LEU A 20 3.14 3.98 23.70
N GLU A 21 3.84 2.94 23.25
CA GLU A 21 5.01 2.40 23.96
C GLU A 21 6.13 3.44 24.10
N LYS A 22 6.25 4.35 23.12
CA LYS A 22 7.22 5.46 23.15
C LYS A 22 6.72 6.70 23.90
N ILE A 23 5.43 6.85 24.18
CA ILE A 23 4.89 8.00 24.95
C ILE A 23 5.49 8.03 26.36
N ALA A 24 5.72 6.86 26.98
CA ALA A 24 6.36 6.79 28.29
C ALA A 24 7.78 7.40 28.30
N ASN A 25 8.50 7.34 27.18
CA ASN A 25 9.89 7.82 27.05
C ASN A 25 10.01 9.19 26.37
N PHE A 26 9.09 9.53 25.45
CA PHE A 26 9.18 10.69 24.55
C PHE A 26 7.95 11.62 24.63
N GLY A 27 6.97 11.30 25.47
CA GLY A 27 5.74 12.10 25.63
C GLY A 27 4.87 12.11 24.36
N ILE A 28 4.00 13.11 24.24
CA ILE A 28 3.02 13.21 23.16
C ILE A 28 3.65 13.35 21.76
N PHE A 29 4.95 13.70 21.69
CA PHE A 29 5.71 13.80 20.45
C PHE A 29 5.81 12.47 19.70
N ALA A 30 5.72 11.32 20.39
CA ALA A 30 5.69 10.01 19.75
C ALA A 30 4.53 9.83 18.75
N ILE A 31 3.43 10.57 18.93
CA ILE A 31 2.29 10.59 17.99
C ILE A 31 2.70 11.25 16.67
N THR A 32 3.53 12.30 16.72
CA THR A 32 4.00 12.99 15.51
C THR A 32 4.89 12.10 14.67
N ASP A 33 5.65 11.20 15.28
CA ASP A 33 6.49 10.23 14.56
C ASP A 33 5.66 9.17 13.83
N ALA A 34 4.55 8.71 14.41
CA ALA A 34 3.64 7.79 13.73
C ALA A 34 3.02 8.43 12.47
N VAL A 35 2.54 9.67 12.59
CA VAL A 35 1.98 10.42 11.46
C VAL A 35 3.03 10.64 10.36
N LYS A 36 4.26 11.00 10.74
CA LYS A 36 5.38 11.12 9.79
C LYS A 36 5.67 9.79 9.10
N CYS A 37 5.72 8.68 9.85
CA CYS A 37 5.95 7.35 9.30
C CYS A 37 4.92 6.98 8.22
N GLU A 38 3.64 7.26 8.46
CA GLU A 38 2.58 6.98 7.49
C GLU A 38 2.71 7.86 6.24
N HIS A 39 3.05 9.14 6.43
CA HIS A 39 3.22 10.09 5.34
C HIS A 39 4.42 9.75 4.45
N GLU A 40 5.58 9.48 5.07
CA GLU A 40 6.84 9.15 4.38
C GLU A 40 6.81 7.78 3.70
N ARG A 41 5.86 6.89 4.05
CA ARG A 41 5.73 5.57 3.41
C ARG A 41 5.59 5.68 1.88
N SER A 42 4.96 6.73 1.38
CA SER A 42 4.84 6.97 -0.07
C SER A 42 6.20 7.04 -0.77
N ILE A 43 7.17 7.73 -0.16
CA ILE A 43 8.55 7.86 -0.63
C ILE A 43 9.25 6.51 -0.56
N HIS A 44 9.12 5.80 0.56
CA HIS A 44 9.77 4.49 0.73
C HIS A 44 9.24 3.43 -0.24
N LEU A 45 7.95 3.44 -0.58
CA LEU A 45 7.39 2.56 -1.62
C LEU A 45 7.93 2.89 -3.01
N PHE A 46 8.19 4.18 -3.30
CA PHE A 46 8.82 4.57 -4.55
C PHE A 46 10.29 4.13 -4.60
N ILE A 47 11.05 4.33 -3.52
CA ILE A 47 12.42 3.84 -3.40
C ILE A 47 12.48 2.31 -3.55
N ASP A 48 11.55 1.59 -2.92
CA ASP A 48 11.44 0.12 -3.05
C ASP A 48 11.30 -0.32 -4.50
N SER A 49 10.47 0.39 -5.28
CA SER A 49 10.24 0.07 -6.69
C SER A 49 11.47 0.28 -7.58
N LEU A 50 12.42 1.14 -7.16
CA LEU A 50 13.69 1.35 -7.85
C LEU A 50 14.75 0.32 -7.45
N LEU A 51 14.79 -0.06 -6.18
CA LEU A 51 15.80 -0.98 -5.66
C LEU A 51 15.46 -2.46 -5.92
N ASN A 52 14.16 -2.78 -6.03
CA ASN A 52 13.65 -4.14 -6.13
C ASN A 52 12.88 -4.36 -7.44
N GLU A 53 13.49 -4.07 -8.58
CA GLU A 53 12.91 -4.17 -9.93
C GLU A 53 12.43 -5.59 -10.29
N GLN A 54 13.06 -6.63 -9.73
CA GLN A 54 12.61 -8.01 -9.91
C GLN A 54 11.43 -8.38 -9.00
N GLU A 55 11.22 -7.58 -7.95
CA GLU A 55 10.20 -7.79 -6.92
C GLU A 55 9.14 -6.67 -6.86
N VAL A 56 8.80 -6.07 -8.01
CA VAL A 56 7.84 -4.95 -8.05
C VAL A 56 6.48 -5.34 -7.48
N ALA A 57 6.03 -4.57 -6.49
CA ALA A 57 4.71 -4.73 -5.90
C ALA A 57 3.62 -4.38 -6.92
N LYS A 58 2.49 -5.10 -6.86
CA LYS A 58 1.37 -4.93 -7.78
C LYS A 58 0.18 -4.28 -7.08
N ALA A 59 -0.48 -3.35 -7.76
CA ALA A 59 -1.73 -2.74 -7.33
C ALA A 59 -2.88 -3.15 -8.24
N TYR A 60 -4.08 -3.27 -7.67
CA TYR A 60 -5.27 -3.82 -8.30
C TYR A 60 -6.38 -2.79 -8.33
N ARG A 61 -6.93 -2.53 -9.51
CA ARG A 61 -8.09 -1.66 -9.67
C ARG A 61 -9.29 -2.26 -8.95
N CYS A 62 -9.89 -1.48 -8.07
CA CYS A 62 -11.06 -1.89 -7.32
C CYS A 62 -11.98 -0.69 -7.09
N GLY A 63 -13.25 -0.94 -6.74
CA GLY A 63 -14.22 0.11 -6.45
C GLY A 63 -14.05 0.73 -5.04
N SER A 64 -13.47 -0.02 -4.11
CA SER A 64 -13.15 0.45 -2.76
C SER A 64 -12.09 -0.44 -2.10
N SER A 65 -11.51 0.02 -0.99
CA SER A 65 -10.62 -0.78 -0.15
C SER A 65 -11.33 -2.03 0.39
N ASP A 66 -12.58 -1.91 0.85
CA ASP A 66 -13.33 -3.04 1.41
C ASP A 66 -13.62 -4.14 0.38
N MET A 67 -13.80 -3.77 -0.88
CA MET A 67 -13.94 -4.75 -1.95
C MET A 67 -12.63 -5.48 -2.24
N PHE A 68 -11.52 -4.75 -2.18
CA PHE A 68 -10.18 -5.30 -2.34
C PHE A 68 -9.83 -6.25 -1.18
N ASP A 69 -10.17 -5.86 0.05
CA ASP A 69 -9.90 -6.65 1.27
C ASP A 69 -10.71 -7.96 1.31
N ARG A 70 -11.87 -8.00 0.66
CA ARG A 70 -12.64 -9.23 0.41
C ARG A 70 -12.10 -10.08 -0.76
N GLY A 71 -10.98 -9.68 -1.36
CA GLY A 71 -10.33 -10.39 -2.48
C GLY A 71 -11.04 -10.28 -3.83
N MET A 72 -12.05 -9.42 -3.97
CA MET A 72 -12.92 -9.39 -5.16
C MET A 72 -12.25 -8.79 -6.42
N CYS A 73 -11.06 -8.21 -6.28
CA CYS A 73 -10.43 -7.39 -7.32
C CYS A 73 -9.07 -7.92 -7.82
N LEU A 74 -8.71 -9.17 -7.51
CA LEU A 74 -7.38 -9.73 -7.81
C LEU A 74 -7.13 -10.13 -9.28
N SER A 75 -7.99 -9.71 -10.22
CA SER A 75 -7.83 -10.00 -11.65
C SER A 75 -7.05 -8.91 -12.39
N CYS A 76 -5.98 -9.28 -13.10
CA CYS A 76 -5.18 -8.34 -13.89
C CYS A 76 -5.61 -8.18 -15.36
N ARG A 77 -6.71 -8.83 -15.77
CA ARG A 77 -7.21 -8.74 -17.14
C ARG A 77 -7.59 -7.29 -17.49
N LYS A 78 -7.41 -6.90 -18.77
CA LYS A 78 -7.80 -5.57 -19.30
C LYS A 78 -7.16 -4.39 -18.54
N SER A 79 -5.88 -4.51 -18.17
CA SER A 79 -5.10 -3.50 -17.45
C SER A 79 -5.75 -3.09 -16.11
N ARG A 80 -6.29 -4.09 -15.40
CA ARG A 80 -6.81 -3.92 -14.04
C ARG A 80 -5.74 -3.99 -12.97
N CYS A 81 -4.50 -4.32 -13.32
CA CYS A 81 -3.36 -4.21 -12.42
C CYS A 81 -2.32 -3.24 -12.96
N ASN A 82 -1.50 -2.71 -12.08
CA ASN A 82 -0.30 -1.96 -12.44
C ASN A 82 0.83 -2.20 -11.43
N ALA A 83 2.06 -1.87 -11.81
CA ALA A 83 3.17 -1.79 -10.87
C ALA A 83 2.96 -0.62 -9.89
N VAL A 84 3.45 -0.77 -8.67
CA VAL A 84 3.57 0.31 -7.69
C VAL A 84 4.94 0.96 -7.89
N GLY A 85 4.96 2.28 -8.10
CA GLY A 85 6.20 3.04 -8.23
C GLY A 85 6.70 3.15 -9.68
N TYR A 86 8.01 3.04 -9.87
CA TYR A 86 8.73 3.46 -11.08
C TYR A 86 8.22 2.81 -12.38
N ASP A 87 8.08 1.48 -12.38
CA ASP A 87 7.66 0.70 -13.57
C ASP A 87 6.16 0.77 -13.88
N MET A 88 5.43 1.75 -13.32
CA MET A 88 4.01 1.90 -13.59
C MET A 88 3.74 2.17 -15.08
N SER A 89 2.85 1.38 -15.67
CA SER A 89 2.39 1.59 -17.04
C SER A 89 1.38 2.76 -17.10
N LYS A 90 1.48 3.60 -18.13
CA LYS A 90 0.53 4.69 -18.35
C LYS A 90 -0.83 4.13 -18.76
N VAL A 91 -1.82 4.26 -17.89
CA VAL A 91 -3.20 3.87 -18.20
C VAL A 91 -3.95 5.09 -18.78
N ARG A 92 -4.13 5.14 -20.11
CA ARG A 92 -4.94 6.18 -20.77
C ARG A 92 -6.44 5.91 -20.56
N ARG A 93 -7.05 6.48 -19.53
CA ARG A 93 -8.52 6.49 -19.33
C ARG A 93 -9.01 7.88 -18.98
N ALA A 94 -10.23 8.20 -19.41
CA ALA A 94 -10.89 9.48 -19.16
C ALA A 94 -11.32 9.70 -17.69
N ARG A 95 -11.39 8.63 -16.89
CA ARG A 95 -11.76 8.68 -15.47
C ARG A 95 -10.59 8.31 -14.60
N ASN A 96 -10.59 8.85 -13.38
CA ASN A 96 -9.65 8.46 -12.35
C ASN A 96 -9.74 6.94 -12.07
N VAL A 97 -8.58 6.31 -11.88
CA VAL A 97 -8.44 4.88 -11.67
C VAL A 97 -7.82 4.67 -10.30
N GLN A 98 -8.65 4.25 -9.35
CA GLN A 98 -8.22 3.86 -8.01
C GLN A 98 -7.72 2.42 -8.03
N MET A 99 -6.58 2.18 -7.38
CA MET A 99 -5.97 0.87 -7.22
C MET A 99 -5.55 0.65 -5.78
N TYR A 100 -5.58 -0.60 -5.34
CA TYR A 100 -5.32 -0.99 -3.97
C TYR A 100 -4.28 -2.09 -3.93
N THR A 101 -3.49 -2.11 -2.86
CA THR A 101 -2.54 -3.18 -2.57
C THR A 101 -2.37 -3.30 -1.06
N LYS A 102 -1.83 -4.43 -0.60
CA LYS A 102 -1.32 -4.57 0.76
C LYS A 102 0.20 -4.54 0.71
N THR A 103 0.82 -4.08 1.77
CA THR A 103 2.27 -4.08 1.92
C THR A 103 2.66 -4.60 3.31
N ARG A 104 3.93 -4.97 3.48
CA ARG A 104 4.46 -5.33 4.80
C ARG A 104 5.02 -4.11 5.53
N ALA A 105 5.48 -4.32 6.76
CA ALA A 105 5.94 -3.22 7.61
C ALA A 105 7.27 -2.59 7.19
N SER A 106 8.15 -3.35 6.53
CA SER A 106 9.52 -2.94 6.16
C SER A 106 9.88 -3.36 4.73
N MET A 107 10.83 -2.67 4.11
CA MET A 107 11.31 -2.95 2.75
C MET A 107 11.97 -4.36 2.64
N PRO A 108 11.93 -5.03 1.47
CA PRO A 108 11.04 -4.81 0.31
C PRO A 108 9.55 -4.90 0.60
N PHE A 109 8.72 -3.93 0.25
CA PHE A 109 7.35 -3.86 0.78
C PHE A 109 6.35 -4.84 0.15
N ARG A 110 6.74 -5.53 -0.93
CA ARG A 110 5.90 -6.47 -1.67
C ARG A 110 5.36 -7.60 -0.80
N VAL A 111 4.11 -7.96 -1.08
CA VAL A 111 3.44 -9.19 -0.61
C VAL A 111 2.72 -9.87 -1.78
N TYR A 112 2.24 -11.09 -1.56
CA TYR A 112 1.41 -11.82 -2.51
C TYR A 112 -0.05 -11.80 -2.07
N HIS A 113 -0.97 -11.59 -3.02
CA HIS A 113 -2.41 -11.52 -2.75
C HIS A 113 -3.10 -12.79 -3.22
N TYR A 114 -3.86 -13.42 -2.32
CA TYR A 114 -4.66 -14.61 -2.61
C TYR A 114 -6.11 -14.37 -2.20
N GLN A 115 -7.05 -14.88 -2.99
CA GLN A 115 -8.46 -14.94 -2.62
C GLN A 115 -8.80 -16.37 -2.21
N LEU A 116 -9.36 -16.54 -1.01
CA LEU A 116 -9.83 -17.81 -0.50
C LEU A 116 -11.35 -17.80 -0.47
N LYS A 117 -11.97 -18.88 -0.96
CA LYS A 117 -13.42 -19.08 -0.92
C LYS A 117 -13.68 -20.49 -0.39
N ILE A 118 -14.32 -20.56 0.77
CA ILE A 118 -14.66 -21.81 1.46
C ILE A 118 -16.19 -21.91 1.45
N HIS A 119 -16.70 -23.10 1.11
CA HIS A 119 -18.12 -23.42 0.98
C HIS A 119 -18.59 -24.26 2.16
#